data_AF-A0A2M9E4U1-F1
#
_entry.id   AF-A0A2M9E4U1-F1
#
_cell.length_a   1.000
_cell.length_b   1.000
_cell.length_c   1.000
_cell.angle_alpha   90.00
_cell.angle_beta   90.00
_cell.angle_gamma   90.00
#
_symmetry.space_group_name_H-M   'P 1'
#
loop_
_entity.id
_entity.type
_entity.pdbx_description
1 polymer ?
#
loop_
_entity_poly.entity_id
_entity_poly.type
_entity_poly.pdbx_seq_one_letter_code
_entity_poly.pdbx_strand_id
1 'polypeptide(L)'
;MSWDGFQREALAELGYRLYRRADAGPPAAAAEEAAPPAPSTAPDRPPALHPLHRALLRAIGRAAGDRDTARLCSEWPAPEALRTPAAKRALWPRLRALRKRSR
;
A
#
# COMPACT_ATOMS: atom_id res chain seq x y z
N MET A 1 21.06 4.70 -4.69
CA MET A 1 21.71 4.28 -3.43
C MET A 1 21.02 3.00 -2.95
N SER A 2 21.38 1.86 -3.54
CA SER A 2 21.00 0.53 -3.04
C SER A 2 21.93 0.17 -1.89
N TRP A 3 21.41 -0.52 -0.88
CA TRP A 3 22.22 -1.06 0.22
C TRP A 3 22.77 -2.42 -0.18
N ASP A 4 24.08 -2.62 -0.05
CA ASP A 4 24.73 -3.86 -0.46
C ASP A 4 24.51 -4.99 0.56
N GLY A 5 24.82 -6.23 0.18
CA GLY A 5 24.64 -7.41 1.04
C GLY A 5 25.35 -7.28 2.39
N PHE A 6 26.65 -6.93 2.34
CA PHE A 6 27.48 -6.73 3.52
C PHE A 6 26.94 -5.65 4.47
N GLN A 7 26.44 -4.53 3.94
CA GLN A 7 25.90 -3.44 4.75
C GLN A 7 24.62 -3.86 5.50
N ARG A 8 23.81 -4.73 4.90
CA ARG A 8 22.59 -5.24 5.54
C ARG A 8 22.90 -6.22 6.66
N GLU A 9 23.90 -7.08 6.45
CA GLU A 9 24.37 -8.04 7.46
C GLU A 9 24.98 -7.32 8.67
N ALA A 10 25.87 -6.35 8.45
CA ALA A 10 26.49 -5.57 9.53
C ALA A 10 25.43 -4.85 10.38
N LEU A 11 24.39 -4.29 9.76
CA LEU A 11 23.29 -3.66 10.49
C LEU A 11 22.41 -4.66 11.25
N ALA A 12 22.21 -5.87 10.71
CA ALA A 12 21.46 -6.92 11.37
C ALA A 12 22.19 -7.40 12.64
N GLU A 13 23.51 -7.58 12.59
CA GLU A 13 24.36 -7.92 13.73
C GLU A 13 24.32 -6.84 14.83
N LEU A 14 24.24 -5.57 14.43
CA LEU A 14 24.05 -4.44 15.35
C LEU A 14 22.62 -4.35 15.92
N GLY A 15 21.72 -5.25 15.54
CA GLY A 15 20.33 -5.30 16.01
C GLY A 15 19.39 -4.33 15.29
N TYR A 16 19.82 -3.71 14.19
CA TYR A 16 18.97 -2.80 13.41
C TYR A 16 18.11 -3.54 12.39
N ARG A 17 16.82 -3.19 12.36
CA ARG A 17 15.87 -3.71 11.38
C ARG A 17 15.62 -2.69 10.27
N LEU A 18 16.03 -3.02 9.05
CA LEU A 18 15.85 -2.16 7.89
C LEU A 18 14.40 -2.20 7.38
N TYR A 19 13.80 -1.02 7.21
CA TYR A 19 12.49 -0.84 6.61
C TYR A 19 12.63 -0.18 5.24
N ARG A 20 11.98 -0.76 4.23
CA ARG A 20 11.89 -0.14 2.90
C ARG A 20 10.73 0.86 2.88
N ARG A 21 10.96 2.04 2.28
CA ARG A 21 9.90 3.02 2.06
C ARG A 21 8.90 2.49 1.03
N ALA A 22 7.61 2.49 1.38
CA ALA A 22 6.55 1.98 0.49
C ALA A 22 6.40 2.80 -0.81
N ASP A 23 6.72 4.10 -0.77
CA ASP A 23 6.76 4.98 -1.95
C ASP A 23 8.12 4.99 -2.68
N ALA A 24 9.05 4.10 -2.32
CA ALA A 24 10.25 3.90 -3.13
C ALA A 24 9.87 3.01 -4.31
N GLY A 25 9.34 3.66 -5.36
CA GLY A 25 9.25 3.08 -6.70
C GLY A 25 10.56 2.38 -7.03
N PRO A 26 10.50 1.21 -7.71
CA PRO A 26 11.69 0.40 -7.94
C PRO A 26 12.79 1.28 -8.56
N PRO A 27 14.05 1.17 -8.10
CA PRO A 27 15.14 1.78 -8.86
C PRO A 27 15.08 1.13 -10.24
N ALA A 28 14.92 1.97 -11.27
CA ALA A 28 15.20 1.60 -12.64
C ALA A 28 16.70 1.28 -12.71
N ALA A 29 17.07 0.05 -12.33
CA ALA A 29 18.31 -0.56 -12.73
C ALA A 29 18.06 -1.15 -14.11
N ALA A 30 18.90 -0.75 -15.07
CA ALA A 30 18.88 -1.25 -16.43
C ALA A 30 19.01 -2.79 -16.45
N ALA A 31 18.32 -3.37 -17.45
CA ALA A 31 18.38 -4.70 -18.07
C ALA A 31 19.53 -5.64 -17.61
N GLU A 32 19.31 -6.93 -17.38
CA GLU A 32 18.84 -7.92 -18.39
C GLU A 32 18.04 -9.11 -17.81
N GLU A 33 17.21 -9.68 -18.70
CA GLU A 33 16.64 -11.04 -18.71
C GLU A 33 15.76 -11.53 -17.53
N ALA A 34 14.50 -11.09 -17.50
CA ALA A 34 13.38 -11.99 -17.22
C ALA A 34 12.15 -11.50 -17.99
N ALA A 35 11.60 -12.39 -18.81
CA ALA A 35 10.55 -12.18 -19.79
C ALA A 35 9.45 -11.16 -19.38
N PRO A 36 8.94 -10.35 -20.34
CA PRO A 36 7.88 -9.40 -20.05
C PRO A 36 6.64 -10.17 -19.55
N PRO A 37 6.02 -9.80 -18.41
CA PRO A 37 4.68 -10.26 -18.17
C PRO A 37 3.83 -9.61 -19.25
N ALA A 38 3.34 -10.44 -20.17
CA ALA A 38 2.42 -10.04 -21.21
C ALA A 38 1.33 -9.11 -20.63
N PRO A 39 0.90 -8.07 -21.35
CA PRO A 39 -0.27 -7.30 -20.95
C PRO A 39 -1.46 -8.27 -20.98
N SER A 40 -1.82 -8.78 -19.81
CA SER A 40 -3.02 -9.60 -19.69
C SER A 40 -4.20 -8.66 -19.85
N THR A 41 -4.63 -8.52 -21.11
CA THR A 41 -5.94 -8.02 -21.51
C THR A 41 -6.99 -8.99 -20.95
N ALA A 42 -7.28 -8.85 -19.66
CA ALA A 42 -8.50 -9.38 -19.06
C ALA A 42 -9.54 -8.25 -19.15
N PRO A 43 -10.51 -8.34 -20.08
CA PRO A 43 -11.50 -7.30 -20.28
C PRO A 43 -12.65 -7.53 -19.30
N ASP A 44 -12.40 -7.37 -18.00
CA ASP A 44 -13.47 -7.19 -16.99
C ASP A 44 -12.92 -6.98 -15.57
N ARG A 45 -11.70 -6.44 -15.42
CA ARG A 45 -11.24 -6.07 -14.08
C ARG A 45 -11.93 -4.74 -13.72
N PRO A 46 -12.81 -4.70 -12.69
CA PRO A 46 -13.33 -3.44 -12.19
C PRO A 46 -12.15 -2.50 -11.87
N PRO A 47 -12.32 -1.17 -12.03
CA PRO A 47 -11.23 -0.22 -11.90
C PRO A 47 -10.41 -0.56 -10.66
N ALA A 48 -9.14 -0.89 -10.87
CA ALA A 48 -8.31 -1.45 -9.83
C ALA A 48 -8.21 -0.42 -8.71
N LEU A 49 -8.82 -0.73 -7.56
CA LEU A 49 -8.84 0.15 -6.39
C LEU A 49 -7.42 0.61 -6.06
N HIS A 50 -7.26 1.91 -5.79
CA HIS A 50 -5.94 2.47 -5.51
C HIS A 50 -5.23 1.66 -4.39
N PRO A 51 -3.93 1.32 -4.51
CA PRO A 51 -3.25 0.44 -3.57
C PRO A 51 -3.35 0.88 -2.11
N LEU A 52 -3.40 2.20 -1.87
CA LEU A 52 -3.59 2.79 -0.55
C LEU A 52 -4.98 2.45 0.01
N HIS A 53 -6.05 2.65 -0.75
CA HIS A 53 -7.41 2.33 -0.30
C HIS A 53 -7.54 0.83 -0.02
N ARG A 54 -6.89 -0.03 -0.82
CA ARG A 54 -6.82 -1.47 -0.54
C ARG A 54 -6.13 -1.78 0.79
N ALA A 55 -5.05 -1.06 1.12
CA ALA A 55 -4.38 -1.21 2.41
C ALA A 55 -5.26 -0.74 3.58
N LEU A 56 -6.02 0.35 3.41
CA LEU A 56 -6.96 0.84 4.42
C LEU A 56 -8.09 -0.15 4.69
N LEU A 57 -8.67 -0.74 3.63
CA LEU A 57 -9.70 -1.79 3.76
C LEU A 57 -9.18 -2.98 4.56
N ARG A 58 -7.96 -3.45 4.24
CA ARG A 58 -7.30 -4.50 5.03
C ARG A 58 -7.11 -4.10 6.49
N ALA A 59 -6.72 -2.85 6.76
CA ALA A 59 -6.50 -2.37 8.11
C ALA A 59 -7.78 -2.30 8.97
N ILE A 60 -8.95 -2.14 8.34
CA ILE A 60 -10.26 -2.23 8.99
C ILE A 60 -10.89 -3.62 8.90
N GLY A 61 -10.16 -4.63 8.40
CA GLY A 61 -10.62 -6.01 8.31
C GLY A 61 -11.65 -6.29 7.21
N ARG A 62 -11.77 -5.42 6.20
CA ARG A 62 -12.73 -5.57 5.09
C ARG A 62 -12.06 -6.14 3.84
N ALA A 63 -12.76 -7.05 3.16
CA ALA A 63 -12.33 -7.63 1.89
C ALA A 63 -12.80 -6.76 0.72
N ALA A 64 -12.03 -6.74 -0.38
CA ALA A 64 -12.35 -5.91 -1.55
C ALA A 64 -13.67 -6.28 -2.27
N GLY A 65 -14.21 -7.48 -2.00
CA GLY A 65 -15.49 -7.95 -2.53
C GLY A 65 -16.70 -7.68 -1.64
N ASP A 66 -16.51 -7.02 -0.49
CA ASP A 66 -17.64 -6.65 0.38
C ASP A 66 -18.45 -5.52 -0.28
N ARG A 67 -19.78 -5.59 -0.20
CA ARG A 67 -20.72 -4.65 -0.86
C ARG A 67 -20.52 -3.21 -0.36
N ASP A 68 -20.10 -3.06 0.89
CA ASP A 68 -19.84 -1.77 1.52
C ASP A 68 -18.49 -1.16 1.13
N THR A 69 -17.61 -1.92 0.48
CA THR A 69 -16.25 -1.50 0.13
C THR A 69 -16.25 -0.27 -0.77
N ALA A 70 -17.07 -0.29 -1.83
CA ALA A 70 -17.14 0.80 -2.80
C ALA A 70 -17.65 2.09 -2.14
N ARG A 71 -18.66 1.97 -1.27
CA ARG A 71 -19.18 3.09 -0.48
C ARG A 71 -18.12 3.68 0.44
N LEU A 72 -17.44 2.84 1.22
CA LEU A 72 -16.37 3.30 2.12
C LEU A 72 -15.23 3.99 1.35
N CYS A 73 -14.85 3.47 0.19
CA CYS A 73 -13.81 4.08 -0.64
C CYS A 73 -14.26 5.44 -1.20
N SER A 74 -15.53 5.61 -1.54
CA SER A 74 -16.06 6.91 -1.99
C SER A 74 -16.10 7.98 -0.90
N GLU A 75 -16.22 7.58 0.37
CA GLU A 75 -16.21 8.51 1.51
C GLU A 75 -14.79 8.92 1.95
N TRP A 76 -13.76 8.28 1.39
CA TRP A 76 -12.37 8.57 1.74
C TRP A 76 -11.79 9.66 0.85
N PRO A 77 -10.90 10.50 1.40
CA PRO A 77 -10.18 11.48 0.61
C PRO A 77 -9.31 10.79 -0.45
N ALA A 78 -9.02 11.54 -1.51
CA ALA A 78 -8.09 11.12 -2.55
C ALA A 78 -6.75 10.68 -1.93
N PRO A 79 -6.10 9.63 -2.48
CA PRO A 79 -4.87 9.09 -1.91
C PRO A 79 -3.73 10.12 -1.85
N GLU A 80 -3.73 11.12 -2.73
CA GLU A 80 -2.78 12.24 -2.75
C GLU A 80 -2.95 13.13 -1.51
N ALA A 81 -4.19 13.42 -1.12
CA ALA A 81 -4.49 14.22 0.07
C ALA A 81 -3.98 13.54 1.35
N LEU A 82 -4.00 12.20 1.36
CA LEU A 82 -3.46 11.39 2.46
C LEU A 82 -1.93 11.43 2.56
N ARG A 83 -1.21 12.13 1.68
CA ARG A 83 0.21 12.46 1.92
C ARG A 83 0.38 13.53 2.99
N THR A 84 -0.65 14.35 3.23
CA THR A 84 -0.61 15.41 4.25
C THR A 84 -0.90 14.86 5.66
N PRO A 85 -0.21 15.36 6.70
CA PRO A 85 -0.46 14.92 8.08
C PRO A 85 -1.87 15.29 8.58
N ALA A 86 -2.40 16.43 8.15
CA ALA A 86 -3.75 16.87 8.51
C ALA A 86 -4.83 15.89 8.01
N ALA A 87 -4.77 15.48 6.74
CA ALA A 87 -5.73 14.53 6.17
C ALA A 87 -5.67 13.15 6.85
N LYS A 88 -4.46 12.65 7.17
CA LYS A 88 -4.31 11.41 7.93
C LYS A 88 -4.96 11.52 9.32
N ARG A 89 -4.71 12.63 10.04
CA ARG A 89 -5.25 12.87 11.39
C ARG A 89 -6.78 12.94 11.38
N ALA A 90 -7.39 13.53 10.35
CA ALA A 90 -8.84 13.56 10.19
C ALA A 90 -9.44 12.16 9.89
N LEU A 91 -8.74 11.33 9.11
CA LEU A 91 -9.24 10.02 8.69
C LEU A 91 -9.11 8.93 9.78
N TRP A 92 -8.03 8.96 10.58
CA TRP A 92 -7.72 7.90 11.54
C TRP A 92 -8.80 7.62 12.61
N PRO A 93 -9.48 8.61 13.20
CA PRO A 93 -10.58 8.35 14.13
C PRO A 93 -11.71 7.53 13.49
N ARG A 94 -12.08 7.85 12.24
CA ARG A 94 -13.11 7.12 11.48
C ARG A 94 -12.70 5.68 11.22
N LEU A 95 -11.46 5.45 10.77
CA LEU A 95 -10.94 4.09 10.55
C LEU A 95 -10.89 3.26 11.84
N ARG A 96 -10.52 3.87 12.97
CA ARG A 96 -10.51 3.18 14.27
C ARG A 96 -11.91 2.82 14.74
N ALA A 97 -12.89 3.70 14.55
CA ALA A 97 -14.30 3.40 14.85
C ALA A 97 -14.83 2.25 13.98
N LEU A 98 -14.52 2.25 12.68
CA LEU A 98 -14.88 1.17 11.77
C LEU A 98 -14.25 -0.17 12.20
N ARG A 99 -12.96 -0.16 12.56
CA ARG A 99 -12.27 -1.37 13.05
C ARG A 99 -12.83 -1.91 14.36
N LYS A 100 -13.31 -1.02 15.25
CA LYS A 100 -13.99 -1.45 16.49
C LYS A 100 -15.33 -2.12 16.21
N ARG A 101 -16.05 -1.66 15.18
CA ARG A 101 -17.36 -2.22 14.77
C ARG A 101 -17.23 -3.52 13.98
N SER A 102 -16.08 -3.76 13.34
CA SER A 102 -15.83 -4.95 12.53
C SER A 102 -15.16 -6.09 13.30
N ARG A 103 -14.73 -5.86 14.54
CA ARG A 103 -14.16 -6.86 15.44
C ARG A 103 -15.26 -7.42 16.33
#